data_AF-A0A428UPU9-F1
#
_entry.id   AF-A0A428UPU9-F1
#
_cell.length_a   1.000
_cell.length_b   1.000
_cell.length_c   1.000
_cell.angle_alpha   90.00
_cell.angle_beta   90.00
_cell.angle_gamma   90.00
#
_symmetry.space_group_name_H-M   'P 1'
#
loop_
_entity.id
_entity.type
_entity.pdbx_description
1 polymer ?
#
loop_
_entity_poly.entity_id
_entity_poly.type
_entity_poly.pdbx_seq_one_letter_code
_entity_poly.pdbx_strand_id
1 'polypeptide(L)'
;MKRLICKRKSAPGGTGGKAKPEYRAKKFKIDKTKSKRAPAKEPEDASEDSEDGGTFERGQTSRESHAKQKQLAQERKAAKPLADEVQRTKKLWERLRRKSHVPKEERQTLVDELFTIINGRIRDFVLKHDAVRAVQTAIKYATPDQKKQIARELKGTYAQLAESRYAKFLIGKLLVQNDEEIRDIIIPEFYGRVRKLINHSEASWILDDIYRGVATKEQKAILLREWYGPEFSLKELTKDTEPTADLKAIIESEPSKRGPIMKSLVEMINSLVQKKLTGFTMLHDAMFQYFSNTQPGTEEFSEFIEMVKGDEGGDLLKNMAFTRNGAKLTCLLLAYGSSKDRKQILKTYKDTYLLMSGDPFAHLVLLTAYDVIDDTKLTAKAIFPELLGEGENIAQNVVATANNPFARTTILYLFEGLAKSLFPPSQSFDVELLKEVHEIRKTTSKKDEDSRRAELIAAVSPQLISAVAEASSELTATAFGCQFITDVLLSGVGDKKQALEAIAESASGDPSEEPSEDDLQPQVHISRTPHGGRMLKSLIQGGKYDKAAGKIIPADPPLDEADALKKTLKKNKKALEKAAAEETAEQKAAREAHEAAPKGGKKGKKKGDKPVGNAGSKLLLEKL
;
A
#
# COMPACT_ATOMS: atom_id res chain seq x y z
N MET A 1 -1.93 10.44 -4.33
CA MET A 1 -2.53 11.05 -5.54
C MET A 1 -1.57 11.37 -6.70
N LYS A 2 -0.25 11.60 -6.51
CA LYS A 2 0.69 11.78 -7.66
C LYS A 2 0.85 10.54 -8.58
N ARG A 3 0.39 9.35 -8.17
CA ARG A 3 0.32 8.13 -9.00
C ARG A 3 -0.83 8.13 -10.03
N LEU A 4 -1.81 9.05 -9.96
CA LEU A 4 -2.96 9.09 -10.88
C LEU A 4 -2.60 9.52 -12.32
N ILE A 5 -1.37 10.01 -12.57
CA ILE A 5 -0.93 10.52 -13.88
C ILE A 5 0.49 10.03 -14.21
N CYS A 6 0.79 8.75 -13.96
CA CYS A 6 2.00 8.16 -14.53
C CYS A 6 1.66 7.40 -15.81
N LYS A 7 2.30 7.81 -16.91
CA LYS A 7 2.35 7.05 -18.17
C LYS A 7 2.66 5.59 -17.85
N ARG A 8 1.97 4.65 -18.51
CA ARG A 8 2.45 3.27 -18.69
C ARG A 8 3.87 3.34 -19.25
N LYS A 9 4.87 3.17 -18.40
CA LYS A 9 6.19 2.68 -18.78
C LYS A 9 6.12 1.17 -18.64
N SER A 10 6.38 0.49 -19.75
CA SER A 10 6.87 -0.89 -19.76
C SER A 10 8.03 -1.01 -18.76
N ALA A 11 8.15 -2.20 -18.17
CA ALA A 11 9.09 -2.58 -17.11
C ALA A 11 10.52 -2.00 -17.24
N PRO A 12 11.23 -1.74 -16.12
CA PRO A 12 12.62 -1.29 -16.17
C PRO A 12 13.54 -2.46 -16.52
N GLY A 13 14.15 -2.42 -17.70
CA GLY A 13 15.39 -3.15 -17.97
C GLY A 13 16.56 -2.36 -17.40
N GLY A 14 17.24 -2.92 -16.41
CA GLY A 14 18.50 -2.41 -15.87
C GLY A 14 19.68 -2.65 -16.81
N THR A 15 20.65 -1.74 -16.79
CA THR A 15 21.88 -1.73 -17.59
C THR A 15 23.09 -2.26 -16.80
N GLY A 16 23.91 -3.11 -17.45
CA GLY A 16 25.32 -3.44 -17.14
C GLY A 16 25.51 -4.72 -16.30
N GLY A 17 26.34 -5.72 -16.63
CA GLY A 17 27.27 -5.97 -17.72
C GLY A 17 27.85 -7.40 -17.63
N LYS A 18 28.21 -7.95 -18.80
CA LYS A 18 29.14 -9.08 -19.12
C LYS A 18 29.10 -10.40 -18.32
N ALA A 19 28.52 -11.44 -18.93
CA ALA A 19 29.18 -12.74 -19.18
C ALA A 19 28.36 -13.57 -20.19
N LYS A 20 28.99 -14.08 -21.25
CA LYS A 20 28.39 -15.06 -22.20
C LYS A 20 28.64 -16.47 -21.68
N PRO A 21 27.75 -17.43 -21.97
CA PRO A 21 28.19 -18.50 -22.86
C PRO A 21 27.21 -18.83 -24.00
N GLU A 22 27.79 -19.30 -25.09
CA GLU A 22 27.16 -19.73 -26.34
C GLU A 22 26.42 -21.05 -26.17
N TYR A 23 25.27 -21.23 -26.84
CA TYR A 23 24.96 -22.49 -27.51
C TYR A 23 24.23 -22.23 -28.84
N ARG A 24 24.71 -22.94 -29.85
CA ARG A 24 24.56 -22.73 -31.30
C ARG A 24 23.40 -23.59 -31.83
N ALA A 25 22.41 -22.99 -32.51
CA ALA A 25 21.36 -23.75 -33.20
C ALA A 25 21.45 -23.56 -34.73
N LYS A 26 21.59 -24.70 -35.43
CA LYS A 26 21.72 -24.85 -36.89
C LYS A 26 20.40 -24.51 -37.61
N LYS A 27 20.53 -23.88 -38.78
CA LYS A 27 19.45 -23.73 -39.78
C LYS A 27 19.16 -25.07 -40.46
N PHE A 28 17.88 -25.45 -40.53
CA PHE A 28 17.35 -26.36 -41.54
C PHE A 28 16.13 -25.70 -42.21
N LYS A 29 16.15 -25.65 -43.55
CA LYS A 29 15.05 -25.25 -44.43
C LYS A 29 14.20 -26.47 -44.73
N ILE A 30 12.86 -26.37 -44.67
CA ILE A 30 11.97 -27.18 -45.52
C ILE A 30 10.80 -26.33 -46.05
N ASP A 31 10.67 -26.49 -47.35
CA ASP A 31 9.68 -26.20 -48.40
C ASP A 31 8.24 -25.73 -48.12
N LYS A 32 7.73 -25.02 -49.12
CA LYS A 32 6.35 -24.53 -49.26
C LYS A 32 5.55 -25.46 -50.19
N THR A 33 4.45 -26.04 -49.72
CA THR A 33 3.35 -26.50 -50.58
C THR A 33 1.98 -26.12 -50.00
N LYS A 34 1.11 -25.65 -50.89
CA LYS A 34 -0.25 -25.12 -50.63
C LYS A 34 -1.25 -26.27 -50.38
N SER A 35 -2.18 -26.09 -49.45
CA SER A 35 -3.56 -26.60 -49.59
C SER A 35 -4.54 -25.78 -48.73
N LYS A 36 -5.75 -25.60 -49.25
CA LYS A 36 -6.82 -24.69 -48.79
C LYS A 36 -7.65 -25.30 -47.64
N ARG A 37 -8.04 -24.48 -46.65
CA ARG A 37 -9.36 -24.58 -45.96
C ARG A 37 -9.73 -23.25 -45.27
N ALA A 38 -11.04 -23.05 -45.14
CA ALA A 38 -11.79 -21.79 -45.05
C ALA A 38 -11.69 -21.02 -43.70
N PRO A 39 -11.99 -19.69 -43.68
CA PRO A 39 -12.16 -18.95 -42.45
C PRO A 39 -13.61 -19.04 -41.92
N ALA A 40 -13.73 -19.23 -40.61
CA ALA A 40 -14.97 -19.15 -39.84
C ALA A 40 -15.31 -17.69 -39.50
N LYS A 41 -16.62 -17.47 -39.30
CA LYS A 41 -17.36 -16.19 -39.24
C LYS A 41 -17.06 -15.30 -38.02
N GLU A 42 -17.06 -13.99 -38.24
CA GLU A 42 -17.25 -12.93 -37.25
C GLU A 42 -18.72 -12.45 -37.26
N PRO A 43 -19.24 -11.84 -36.16
CA PRO A 43 -20.66 -11.63 -35.94
C PRO A 43 -21.19 -10.37 -36.62
N GLU A 44 -22.41 -10.47 -37.15
CA GLU A 44 -23.23 -9.36 -37.66
C GLU A 44 -23.85 -8.58 -36.50
N ASP A 45 -23.75 -7.25 -36.55
CA ASP A 45 -24.83 -6.41 -36.03
C ASP A 45 -24.99 -5.15 -36.89
N ALA A 46 -26.25 -4.79 -37.07
CA ALA A 46 -26.81 -4.04 -38.18
C ALA A 46 -26.51 -2.54 -38.14
N SER A 47 -26.26 -1.95 -39.31
CA SER A 47 -26.45 -0.52 -39.55
C SER A 47 -27.23 -0.33 -40.85
N GLU A 48 -28.33 0.40 -40.72
CA GLU A 48 -29.32 0.76 -41.73
C GLU A 48 -28.71 1.32 -43.02
N ASP A 49 -29.40 1.01 -44.13
CA ASP A 49 -29.15 1.48 -45.47
C ASP A 49 -29.03 3.01 -45.57
N SER A 50 -27.95 3.45 -46.20
CA SER A 50 -27.98 4.64 -47.05
C SER A 50 -27.23 4.31 -48.34
N GLU A 51 -27.99 3.99 -49.38
CA GLU A 51 -27.52 3.97 -50.75
C GLU A 51 -26.93 5.33 -51.11
N ASP A 52 -25.61 5.38 -51.37
CA ASP A 52 -25.07 6.31 -52.36
C ASP A 52 -23.81 5.68 -53.00
N GLY A 53 -24.06 4.98 -54.10
CA GLY A 53 -23.04 4.39 -54.95
C GLY A 53 -22.35 5.47 -55.80
N GLY A 54 -21.33 6.10 -55.24
CA GLY A 54 -20.39 6.93 -56.02
C GLY A 54 -19.41 6.06 -56.81
N THR A 55 -19.57 6.03 -58.12
CA THR A 55 -18.66 5.44 -59.12
C THR A 55 -17.21 5.89 -58.91
N PHE A 56 -16.30 4.95 -58.65
CA PHE A 56 -14.86 5.21 -58.70
C PHE A 56 -14.41 5.32 -60.16
N GLU A 57 -14.10 6.55 -60.61
CA GLU A 57 -13.43 6.76 -61.89
C GLU A 57 -12.06 6.08 -61.91
N ARG A 58 -11.90 5.18 -62.88
CA ARG A 58 -10.69 4.39 -63.12
C ARG A 58 -9.63 5.27 -63.78
N GLY A 59 -8.84 5.98 -62.99
CA GLY A 59 -7.72 6.81 -63.52
C GLY A 59 -6.94 7.68 -62.54
N GLN A 60 -7.35 7.82 -61.27
CA GLN A 60 -6.62 8.69 -60.33
C GLN A 60 -5.39 8.00 -59.73
N THR A 61 -4.28 8.72 -59.67
CA THR A 61 -3.10 8.25 -58.94
C THR A 61 -3.42 8.18 -57.44
N SER A 62 -2.82 7.22 -56.71
CA SER A 62 -3.01 7.05 -55.26
C SER A 62 -2.86 8.36 -54.45
N ARG A 63 -2.08 9.31 -54.97
CA ARG A 63 -1.83 10.62 -54.36
C ARG A 63 -3.01 11.59 -54.51
N GLU A 64 -3.72 11.55 -55.63
CA GLU A 64 -4.88 12.41 -55.91
C GLU A 64 -6.13 11.91 -55.17
N SER A 65 -6.31 10.59 -55.07
CA SER A 65 -7.40 10.02 -54.27
C SER A 65 -7.22 10.30 -52.78
N HIS A 66 -5.98 10.24 -52.26
CA HIS A 66 -5.67 10.69 -50.90
C HIS A 66 -5.89 12.20 -50.69
N ALA A 67 -5.59 13.04 -51.69
CA ALA A 67 -5.82 14.48 -51.61
C ALA A 67 -7.32 14.82 -51.57
N LYS A 68 -8.13 14.17 -52.43
CA LYS A 68 -9.59 14.32 -52.45
C LYS A 68 -10.24 13.79 -51.17
N GLN A 69 -9.81 12.62 -50.66
CA GLN A 69 -10.26 12.14 -49.35
C GLN A 69 -9.90 13.10 -48.21
N LYS A 70 -8.72 13.73 -48.27
CA LYS A 70 -8.31 14.73 -47.27
C LYS A 70 -9.14 16.00 -47.34
N GLN A 71 -9.47 16.49 -48.53
CA GLN A 71 -10.36 17.65 -48.73
C GLN A 71 -11.77 17.37 -48.25
N LEU A 72 -12.38 16.24 -48.67
CA LEU A 72 -13.70 15.83 -48.19
C LEU A 72 -13.74 15.64 -46.67
N ALA A 73 -12.66 15.13 -46.07
CA ALA A 73 -12.54 15.04 -44.62
C ALA A 73 -12.37 16.41 -43.92
N GLN A 74 -11.82 17.42 -44.59
CA GLN A 74 -11.74 18.80 -44.09
C GLN A 74 -13.08 19.51 -44.19
N GLU A 75 -13.80 19.36 -45.30
CA GLU A 75 -15.15 19.92 -45.50
C GLU A 75 -16.14 19.32 -44.50
N ARG A 76 -16.13 17.99 -44.30
CA ARG A 76 -16.91 17.31 -43.25
C ARG A 76 -16.55 17.74 -41.83
N LYS A 77 -15.34 18.29 -41.60
CA LYS A 77 -14.94 18.84 -40.29
C LYS A 77 -15.38 20.29 -40.13
N ALA A 78 -15.30 21.10 -41.19
CA ALA A 78 -15.75 22.48 -41.20
C ALA A 78 -17.28 22.60 -41.08
N ALA A 79 -18.02 21.62 -41.61
CA ALA A 79 -19.48 21.56 -41.50
C ALA A 79 -20.00 21.16 -40.10
N LYS A 80 -19.13 20.82 -39.13
CA LYS A 80 -19.57 20.43 -37.79
C LYS A 80 -19.88 21.66 -36.93
N PRO A 81 -20.87 21.56 -36.02
CA PRO A 81 -21.12 22.62 -35.04
C PRO A 81 -19.86 22.89 -34.21
N LEU A 82 -19.55 24.18 -33.98
CA LEU A 82 -18.37 24.68 -33.26
C LEU A 82 -17.01 24.37 -33.93
N ALA A 83 -16.97 24.12 -35.25
CA ALA A 83 -15.73 23.74 -35.94
C ALA A 83 -14.61 24.78 -35.75
N ASP A 84 -14.91 26.07 -35.87
CA ASP A 84 -13.94 27.15 -35.76
C ASP A 84 -13.41 27.28 -34.32
N GLU A 85 -14.29 27.21 -33.32
CA GLU A 85 -13.89 27.25 -31.92
C GLU A 85 -13.09 26.00 -31.52
N VAL A 86 -13.44 24.82 -32.03
CA VAL A 86 -12.65 23.60 -31.81
C VAL A 86 -11.26 23.72 -32.44
N GLN A 87 -11.15 24.30 -33.63
CA GLN A 87 -9.84 24.58 -34.23
C GLN A 87 -9.03 25.59 -33.42
N ARG A 88 -9.67 26.66 -32.94
CA ARG A 88 -9.02 27.69 -32.11
C ARG A 88 -8.53 27.12 -30.78
N THR A 89 -9.37 26.39 -30.05
CA THR A 89 -8.99 25.72 -28.79
C THR A 89 -7.86 24.71 -28.99
N LYS A 90 -7.80 24.03 -30.14
CA LYS A 90 -6.69 23.14 -30.48
C LYS A 90 -5.37 23.90 -30.67
N LYS A 91 -5.38 25.04 -31.35
CA LYS A 91 -4.18 25.91 -31.48
C LYS A 91 -3.68 26.39 -30.11
N LEU A 92 -4.60 26.86 -29.26
CA LEU A 92 -4.30 27.25 -27.87
C LEU A 92 -3.69 26.09 -27.08
N TRP A 93 -4.28 24.90 -27.19
CA TRP A 93 -3.80 23.70 -26.53
C TRP A 93 -2.38 23.30 -26.94
N GLU A 94 -2.06 23.32 -28.24
CA GLU A 94 -0.71 22.98 -28.73
C GLU A 94 0.36 23.92 -28.15
N ARG A 95 0.04 25.20 -28.01
CA ARG A 95 0.93 26.17 -27.36
C ARG A 95 1.03 25.90 -25.86
N LEU A 96 -0.11 25.81 -25.16
CA LEU A 96 -0.20 25.59 -23.71
C LEU A 96 0.41 24.27 -23.21
N ARG A 97 0.49 23.25 -24.08
CA ARG A 97 1.10 21.96 -23.77
C ARG A 97 2.63 22.04 -23.67
N ARG A 98 3.28 22.98 -24.38
CA ARG A 98 4.74 23.18 -24.38
C ARG A 98 5.21 24.00 -23.18
N LYS A 99 5.05 23.45 -21.97
CA LYS A 99 5.24 24.14 -20.67
C LYS A 99 6.50 25.02 -20.57
N SER A 100 7.65 24.54 -21.03
CA SER A 100 8.95 25.23 -20.93
C SER A 100 9.13 26.39 -21.92
N HIS A 101 8.29 26.48 -22.95
CA HIS A 101 8.43 27.43 -24.06
C HIS A 101 7.39 28.54 -24.03
N VAL A 102 6.58 28.62 -22.96
CA VAL A 102 5.52 29.62 -22.79
C VAL A 102 5.73 30.34 -21.46
N PRO A 103 6.17 31.62 -21.50
CA PRO A 103 6.28 32.50 -20.34
C PRO A 103 4.98 32.56 -19.52
N LYS A 104 5.08 32.95 -18.24
CA LYS A 104 3.93 32.96 -17.33
C LYS A 104 2.81 33.90 -17.81
N GLU A 105 3.16 35.08 -18.30
CA GLU A 105 2.21 36.08 -18.80
C GLU A 105 1.52 35.60 -20.07
N GLU A 106 2.28 35.15 -21.09
CA GLU A 106 1.72 34.57 -22.32
C GLU A 106 0.78 33.39 -21.99
N ARG A 107 1.16 32.54 -21.03
CA ARG A 107 0.32 31.43 -20.59
C ARG A 107 -0.99 31.90 -19.99
N GLN A 108 -0.98 32.96 -19.18
CA GLN A 108 -2.20 33.50 -18.59
C GLN A 108 -3.14 33.98 -19.69
N THR A 109 -2.65 34.78 -20.64
CA THR A 109 -3.44 35.26 -21.79
C THR A 109 -4.05 34.10 -22.60
N LEU A 110 -3.27 33.06 -22.89
CA LEU A 110 -3.73 31.88 -23.62
C LEU A 110 -4.79 31.07 -22.84
N VAL A 111 -4.67 31.03 -21.51
CA VAL A 111 -5.65 30.37 -20.64
C VAL A 111 -6.94 31.18 -20.56
N ASP A 112 -6.86 32.51 -20.46
CA ASP A 112 -8.02 33.40 -20.40
C ASP A 112 -8.79 33.37 -21.73
N GLU A 113 -8.08 33.37 -22.86
CA GLU A 113 -8.67 33.17 -24.18
C GLU A 113 -9.35 31.79 -24.29
N LEU A 114 -8.70 30.74 -23.77
CA LEU A 114 -9.29 29.40 -23.76
C LEU A 114 -10.60 29.37 -22.94
N PHE A 115 -10.63 29.99 -21.77
CA PHE A 115 -11.84 30.08 -20.93
C PHE A 115 -12.94 30.90 -21.59
N THR A 116 -12.59 31.98 -22.28
CA THR A 116 -13.56 32.79 -23.04
C THR A 116 -14.28 31.95 -24.10
N ILE A 117 -13.59 30.99 -24.72
CA ILE A 117 -14.18 30.14 -25.75
C ILE A 117 -15.07 29.05 -25.15
N ILE A 118 -14.63 28.39 -24.07
CA ILE A 118 -15.27 27.16 -23.57
C ILE A 118 -16.33 27.40 -22.50
N ASN A 119 -16.29 28.51 -21.75
CA ASN A 119 -17.22 28.76 -20.65
C ASN A 119 -18.68 28.77 -21.13
N GLY A 120 -19.55 28.05 -20.42
CA GLY A 120 -20.97 27.90 -20.80
C GLY A 120 -21.23 26.93 -21.96
N ARG A 121 -20.18 26.33 -22.54
CA ARG A 121 -20.26 25.33 -23.62
C ARG A 121 -19.35 24.12 -23.38
N ILE A 122 -18.79 23.95 -22.18
CA ILE A 122 -17.81 22.91 -21.81
C ILE A 122 -18.35 21.52 -22.13
N ARG A 123 -19.65 21.28 -21.87
CA ARG A 123 -20.31 20.02 -22.22
C ARG A 123 -20.13 19.66 -23.70
N ASP A 124 -20.25 20.63 -24.60
CA ASP A 124 -20.15 20.44 -26.05
C ASP A 124 -18.71 20.15 -26.49
N PHE A 125 -17.72 20.75 -25.82
CA PHE A 125 -16.30 20.51 -26.11
C PHE A 125 -15.81 19.17 -25.56
N VAL A 126 -16.33 18.71 -24.42
CA VAL A 126 -15.86 17.49 -23.77
C VAL A 126 -16.30 16.22 -24.50
N LEU A 127 -17.50 16.22 -25.09
CA LEU A 127 -18.02 15.08 -25.84
C LEU A 127 -17.37 14.95 -27.23
N LYS A 128 -16.70 15.99 -27.71
CA LYS A 128 -15.94 15.97 -28.97
C LYS A 128 -14.52 15.44 -28.75
N HIS A 129 -14.17 14.36 -29.46
CA HIS A 129 -12.87 13.68 -29.32
C HIS A 129 -11.64 14.57 -29.56
N ASP A 130 -11.75 15.57 -30.44
CA ASP A 130 -10.66 16.48 -30.82
C ASP A 130 -10.52 17.71 -29.92
N ALA A 131 -11.52 18.01 -29.09
CA ALA A 131 -11.56 19.16 -28.20
C ALA A 131 -11.29 18.84 -26.71
N VAL A 132 -11.56 17.59 -26.29
CA VAL A 132 -11.43 17.15 -24.88
C VAL A 132 -10.07 17.45 -24.25
N ARG A 133 -8.98 17.43 -25.02
CA ARG A 133 -7.62 17.74 -24.54
C ARG A 133 -7.41 19.21 -24.18
N ALA A 134 -8.10 20.11 -24.88
CA ALA A 134 -8.08 21.54 -24.56
C ALA A 134 -8.78 21.77 -23.22
N VAL A 135 -9.96 21.17 -22.99
CA VAL A 135 -10.68 21.26 -21.70
C VAL A 135 -9.87 20.65 -20.56
N GLN A 136 -9.22 19.50 -20.77
CA GLN A 136 -8.28 18.93 -19.80
C GLN A 136 -7.13 19.88 -19.44
N THR A 137 -6.73 20.75 -20.36
CA THR A 137 -5.67 21.73 -20.15
C THR A 137 -6.21 22.97 -19.44
N ALA A 138 -7.44 23.39 -19.72
CA ALA A 138 -8.14 24.42 -18.96
C ALA A 138 -8.22 24.04 -17.47
N ILE A 139 -8.72 22.83 -17.13
CA ILE A 139 -8.80 22.35 -15.74
C ILE A 139 -7.44 22.38 -15.02
N LYS A 140 -6.35 22.12 -15.74
CA LYS A 140 -5.00 22.11 -15.17
C LYS A 140 -4.55 23.50 -14.71
N TYR A 141 -4.97 24.56 -15.40
CA TYR A 141 -4.63 25.94 -15.07
C TYR A 141 -5.77 26.69 -14.36
N ALA A 142 -6.92 26.04 -14.19
CA ALA A 142 -8.09 26.59 -13.52
C ALA A 142 -7.83 26.92 -12.04
N THR A 143 -8.39 28.03 -11.59
CA THR A 143 -8.54 28.36 -10.16
C THR A 143 -9.50 27.37 -9.48
N PRO A 144 -9.51 27.27 -8.14
CA PRO A 144 -10.49 26.45 -7.42
C PRO A 144 -11.94 26.75 -7.82
N ASP A 145 -12.32 28.03 -7.92
CA ASP A 145 -13.67 28.44 -8.30
C ASP A 145 -14.02 28.08 -9.75
N GLN A 146 -13.06 28.25 -10.67
CA GLN A 146 -13.24 27.80 -12.05
C GLN A 146 -13.46 26.29 -12.12
N LYS A 147 -12.74 25.48 -11.31
CA LYS A 147 -12.97 24.02 -11.27
C LYS A 147 -14.36 23.66 -10.77
N LYS A 148 -14.87 24.38 -9.77
CA LYS A 148 -16.26 24.23 -9.29
C LYS A 148 -17.27 24.60 -10.36
N GLN A 149 -17.05 25.70 -11.07
CA GLN A 149 -17.90 26.10 -12.20
C GLN A 149 -17.91 25.02 -13.29
N ILE A 150 -16.74 24.52 -13.70
CA ILE A 150 -16.61 23.42 -14.66
C ILE A 150 -17.36 22.19 -14.15
N ALA A 151 -17.28 21.90 -12.84
CA ALA A 151 -17.96 20.74 -12.27
C ALA A 151 -19.49 20.87 -12.36
N ARG A 152 -20.03 22.05 -12.03
CA ARG A 152 -21.47 22.33 -12.14
C ARG A 152 -21.95 22.26 -13.60
N GLU A 153 -21.17 22.77 -14.53
CA GLU A 153 -21.51 22.78 -15.96
C GLU A 153 -21.54 21.38 -16.59
N LEU A 154 -20.71 20.46 -16.09
CA LEU A 154 -20.67 19.07 -16.55
C LEU A 154 -21.69 18.15 -15.87
N LYS A 155 -22.45 18.65 -14.89
CA LYS A 155 -23.50 17.90 -14.20
C LYS A 155 -24.51 17.32 -15.22
N GLY A 156 -24.95 16.09 -15.00
CA GLY A 156 -25.79 15.32 -15.92
C GLY A 156 -25.02 14.51 -16.96
N THR A 157 -23.69 14.70 -17.09
CA THR A 157 -22.88 14.00 -18.11
C THR A 157 -21.82 13.07 -17.57
N TYR A 158 -21.56 13.06 -16.26
CA TYR A 158 -20.41 12.36 -15.67
C TYR A 158 -20.38 10.86 -15.95
N ALA A 159 -21.53 10.18 -15.94
CA ALA A 159 -21.61 8.78 -16.33
C ALA A 159 -21.15 8.55 -17.78
N GLN A 160 -21.60 9.41 -18.72
CA GLN A 160 -21.17 9.35 -20.13
C GLN A 160 -19.67 9.67 -20.27
N LEU A 161 -19.16 10.62 -19.48
CA LEU A 161 -17.74 10.96 -19.49
C LEU A 161 -16.88 9.78 -19.01
N ALA A 162 -17.34 9.02 -18.01
CA ALA A 162 -16.62 7.85 -17.49
C ALA A 162 -16.53 6.71 -18.52
N GLU A 163 -17.56 6.53 -19.34
CA GLU A 163 -17.58 5.54 -20.44
C GLU A 163 -16.64 5.93 -21.61
N SER A 164 -16.27 7.21 -21.73
CA SER A 164 -15.41 7.72 -22.81
C SER A 164 -13.91 7.47 -22.60
N ARG A 165 -13.23 6.94 -23.63
CA ARG A 165 -11.77 6.71 -23.65
C ARG A 165 -10.93 7.94 -23.29
N TYR A 166 -11.39 9.14 -23.65
CA TYR A 166 -10.63 10.37 -23.46
C TYR A 166 -11.25 11.31 -22.43
N ALA A 167 -12.58 11.40 -22.35
CA ALA A 167 -13.24 12.35 -21.46
C ALA A 167 -13.16 11.93 -19.99
N LYS A 168 -13.05 10.64 -19.70
CA LYS A 168 -12.94 10.11 -18.33
C LYS A 168 -11.85 10.75 -17.47
N PHE A 169 -10.74 11.16 -18.10
CA PHE A 169 -9.63 11.80 -17.40
C PHE A 169 -9.99 13.19 -16.83
N LEU A 170 -11.06 13.83 -17.30
CA LEU A 170 -11.57 15.07 -16.72
C LEU A 170 -12.06 14.84 -15.29
N ILE A 171 -12.75 13.70 -15.05
CA ILE A 171 -13.28 13.32 -13.74
C ILE A 171 -12.15 13.22 -12.73
N GLY A 172 -11.09 12.46 -13.04
CA GLY A 172 -9.92 12.35 -12.17
C GLY A 172 -9.22 13.70 -11.92
N LYS A 173 -9.18 14.61 -12.89
CA LYS A 173 -8.58 15.94 -12.72
C LYS A 173 -9.40 16.88 -11.82
N LEU A 174 -10.71 16.73 -11.81
CA LEU A 174 -11.59 17.48 -10.90
C LEU A 174 -11.48 16.90 -9.48
N LEU A 175 -11.52 15.58 -9.35
CA LEU A 175 -11.52 14.91 -8.04
C LEU A 175 -10.16 14.92 -7.32
N VAL A 176 -9.03 15.00 -8.04
CA VAL A 176 -7.68 15.08 -7.42
C VAL A 176 -7.47 16.34 -6.57
N GLN A 177 -8.35 17.34 -6.66
CA GLN A 177 -8.28 18.53 -5.80
C GLN A 177 -8.75 18.25 -4.37
N ASN A 178 -9.44 17.13 -4.14
CA ASN A 178 -10.06 16.79 -2.86
C ASN A 178 -11.00 17.89 -2.34
N ASP A 179 -11.76 18.50 -3.25
CA ASP A 179 -12.80 19.49 -2.93
C ASP A 179 -14.16 18.79 -2.73
N GLU A 180 -14.81 19.10 -1.62
CA GLU A 180 -16.05 18.45 -1.19
C GLU A 180 -17.21 18.73 -2.13
N GLU A 181 -17.36 19.98 -2.57
CA GLU A 181 -18.44 20.37 -3.48
C GLU A 181 -18.31 19.66 -4.83
N ILE A 182 -17.10 19.60 -5.39
CA ILE A 182 -16.83 18.89 -6.63
C ILE A 182 -17.15 17.40 -6.47
N ARG A 183 -16.72 16.78 -5.36
CA ARG A 183 -17.01 15.38 -5.04
C ARG A 183 -18.52 15.13 -5.00
N ASP A 184 -19.26 16.00 -4.32
CA ASP A 184 -20.69 15.83 -4.05
C ASP A 184 -21.57 16.21 -5.26
N ILE A 185 -21.00 16.89 -6.27
CA ILE A 185 -21.59 17.02 -7.60
C ILE A 185 -21.39 15.74 -8.42
N ILE A 186 -20.17 15.19 -8.40
CA ILE A 186 -19.76 14.13 -9.33
C ILE A 186 -20.26 12.75 -8.91
N ILE A 187 -20.05 12.35 -7.66
CA ILE A 187 -20.28 10.97 -7.22
C ILE A 187 -21.76 10.56 -7.31
N PRO A 188 -22.74 11.41 -6.95
CA PRO A 188 -24.15 11.05 -7.04
C PRO A 188 -24.69 10.77 -8.46
N GLU A 189 -23.93 11.15 -9.49
CA GLU A 189 -24.27 10.89 -10.89
C GLU A 189 -23.99 9.43 -11.31
N PHE A 190 -23.24 8.69 -10.49
CA PHE A 190 -22.99 7.26 -10.69
C PHE A 190 -24.08 6.40 -10.05
N TYR A 191 -24.85 6.94 -9.11
CA TYR A 191 -25.89 6.20 -8.40
C TYR A 191 -26.98 5.70 -9.34
N GLY A 192 -27.43 4.48 -9.11
CA GLY A 192 -28.37 3.74 -9.96
C GLY A 192 -27.75 3.15 -11.23
N ARG A 193 -26.46 3.39 -11.48
CA ARG A 193 -25.73 2.91 -12.67
C ARG A 193 -24.45 2.16 -12.31
N VAL A 194 -24.18 1.95 -11.03
CA VAL A 194 -22.92 1.37 -10.55
C VAL A 194 -22.68 -0.02 -11.14
N ARG A 195 -23.71 -0.88 -11.14
CA ARG A 195 -23.63 -2.25 -11.70
C ARG A 195 -23.29 -2.25 -13.19
N LYS A 196 -23.83 -1.29 -13.96
CA LYS A 196 -23.52 -1.11 -15.38
C LYS A 196 -22.08 -0.62 -15.56
N LEU A 197 -21.71 0.42 -14.83
CA LEU A 197 -20.43 1.11 -15.00
C LEU A 197 -19.23 0.26 -14.57
N ILE A 198 -19.36 -0.56 -13.52
CA ILE A 198 -18.27 -1.47 -13.11
C ILE A 198 -17.98 -2.55 -14.15
N ASN A 199 -18.96 -2.89 -15.00
CA ASN A 199 -18.78 -3.86 -16.07
C ASN A 199 -18.24 -3.25 -17.37
N HIS A 200 -18.18 -1.92 -17.46
CA HIS A 200 -17.70 -1.21 -18.64
C HIS A 200 -16.16 -1.11 -18.65
N SER A 201 -15.54 -1.33 -19.81
CA SER A 201 -14.07 -1.37 -19.96
C SER A 201 -13.34 -0.09 -19.50
N GLU A 202 -13.91 1.08 -19.77
CA GLU A 202 -13.34 2.38 -19.38
C GLU A 202 -13.86 2.91 -18.02
N ALA A 203 -15.18 2.88 -17.79
CA ALA A 203 -15.81 3.47 -16.61
C ALA A 203 -15.52 2.70 -15.31
N SER A 204 -15.30 1.39 -15.38
CA SER A 204 -15.00 0.56 -14.21
C SER A 204 -13.78 1.05 -13.42
N TRP A 205 -12.72 1.42 -14.12
CA TRP A 205 -11.51 2.01 -13.53
C TRP A 205 -11.78 3.36 -12.87
N ILE A 206 -12.64 4.19 -13.46
CA ILE A 206 -13.01 5.49 -12.89
C ILE A 206 -13.83 5.28 -11.62
N LEU A 207 -14.75 4.32 -11.65
CA LEU A 207 -15.60 4.00 -10.52
C LEU A 207 -14.77 3.46 -9.34
N ASP A 208 -13.82 2.55 -9.59
CA ASP A 208 -12.91 2.06 -8.54
C ASP A 208 -11.96 3.17 -8.04
N ASP A 209 -11.47 4.05 -8.92
CA ASP A 209 -10.67 5.21 -8.51
C ASP A 209 -11.46 6.16 -7.61
N ILE A 210 -12.73 6.41 -7.93
CA ILE A 210 -13.66 7.19 -7.12
C ILE A 210 -13.82 6.52 -5.75
N TYR A 211 -14.18 5.23 -5.76
CA TYR A 211 -14.41 4.44 -4.57
C TYR A 211 -13.17 4.44 -3.68
N ARG A 212 -12.00 4.05 -4.18
CA ARG A 212 -10.76 3.94 -3.39
C ARG A 212 -10.27 5.29 -2.86
N GLY A 213 -10.31 6.33 -3.69
CA GLY A 213 -9.50 7.53 -3.48
C GLY A 213 -10.21 8.76 -2.93
N VAL A 214 -11.51 8.92 -3.19
CA VAL A 214 -12.19 10.20 -2.93
C VAL A 214 -13.60 10.09 -2.33
N ALA A 215 -14.29 8.97 -2.51
CA ALA A 215 -15.62 8.77 -1.94
C ALA A 215 -15.57 8.77 -0.41
N THR A 216 -16.54 9.44 0.22
CA THR A 216 -16.74 9.38 1.68
C THR A 216 -17.21 7.99 2.09
N LYS A 217 -17.25 7.72 3.41
CA LYS A 217 -17.75 6.44 3.94
C LYS A 217 -19.19 6.16 3.50
N GLU A 218 -20.06 7.16 3.58
CA GLU A 218 -21.46 7.06 3.13
C GLU A 218 -21.56 6.86 1.62
N GLN A 219 -20.77 7.59 0.84
CA GLN A 219 -20.77 7.43 -0.62
C GLN A 219 -20.27 6.05 -1.05
N LYS A 220 -19.23 5.52 -0.39
CA LYS A 220 -18.79 4.12 -0.57
C LYS A 220 -19.92 3.15 -0.25
N ALA A 221 -20.64 3.38 0.84
CA ALA A 221 -21.74 2.52 1.23
C ALA A 221 -22.85 2.47 0.17
N ILE A 222 -23.25 3.64 -0.36
CA ILE A 222 -24.22 3.75 -1.45
C ILE A 222 -23.74 3.05 -2.72
N LEU A 223 -22.47 3.24 -3.10
CA LEU A 223 -21.91 2.60 -4.28
C LEU A 223 -21.89 1.07 -4.14
N LEU A 224 -21.42 0.54 -3.01
CA LEU A 224 -21.27 -0.91 -2.81
C LEU A 224 -22.62 -1.62 -2.70
N ARG A 225 -23.60 -1.04 -1.98
CA ARG A 225 -24.90 -1.69 -1.78
C ARG A 225 -25.69 -1.91 -3.08
N GLU A 226 -25.42 -1.15 -4.14
CA GLU A 226 -26.02 -1.41 -5.46
C GLU A 226 -25.64 -2.80 -6.02
N TRP A 227 -24.57 -3.45 -5.54
CA TRP A 227 -24.22 -4.80 -5.98
C TRP A 227 -25.07 -5.88 -5.30
N TYR A 228 -25.70 -5.55 -4.17
CA TYR A 228 -26.54 -6.48 -3.43
C TYR A 228 -27.86 -6.76 -4.14
N GLY A 229 -28.34 -5.83 -4.97
CA GLY A 229 -29.57 -6.02 -5.73
C GLY A 229 -30.05 -4.75 -6.44
N PRO A 230 -30.92 -4.87 -7.45
CA PRO A 230 -31.46 -3.73 -8.20
C PRO A 230 -32.29 -2.77 -7.32
N GLU A 231 -32.86 -3.23 -6.21
CA GLU A 231 -33.63 -2.41 -5.28
C GLU A 231 -32.79 -1.28 -4.64
N PHE A 232 -31.49 -1.51 -4.46
CA PHE A 232 -30.57 -0.52 -3.90
C PHE A 232 -30.16 0.57 -4.89
N SER A 233 -30.46 0.39 -6.18
CA SER A 233 -30.27 1.40 -7.23
C SER A 233 -31.41 2.43 -7.26
N LEU A 234 -32.52 2.20 -6.54
CA LEU A 234 -33.69 3.07 -6.53
C LEU A 234 -33.60 4.08 -5.37
N LYS A 235 -33.45 5.36 -5.71
CA LYS A 235 -33.33 6.47 -4.74
C LYS A 235 -34.55 6.61 -3.83
N GLU A 236 -35.74 6.30 -4.34
CA GLU A 236 -37.00 6.40 -3.58
C GLU A 236 -37.08 5.39 -2.43
N LEU A 237 -36.49 4.22 -2.59
CA LEU A 237 -36.47 3.15 -1.60
C LEU A 237 -35.38 3.33 -0.53
N THR A 238 -34.51 4.34 -0.68
CA THR A 238 -33.30 4.51 0.14
C THR A 238 -33.17 5.90 0.74
N LYS A 239 -34.22 6.72 0.65
CA LYS A 239 -34.21 8.14 1.03
C LYS A 239 -34.20 8.37 2.54
N ASP A 240 -34.83 7.48 3.32
CA ASP A 240 -35.10 7.67 4.75
C ASP A 240 -34.22 6.77 5.65
N THR A 241 -33.23 6.08 5.09
CA THR A 241 -32.34 5.17 5.83
C THR A 241 -30.89 5.62 5.71
N GLU A 242 -30.16 5.64 6.82
CA GLU A 242 -28.71 5.84 6.78
C GLU A 242 -28.05 4.77 5.89
N PRO A 243 -27.24 5.15 4.90
CA PRO A 243 -26.67 4.21 3.96
C PRO A 243 -25.60 3.35 4.64
N THR A 244 -25.92 2.07 4.84
CA THR A 244 -24.94 1.05 5.24
C THR A 244 -24.56 0.15 4.05
N ALA A 245 -23.30 -0.27 4.03
CA ALA A 245 -22.78 -1.32 3.17
C ALA A 245 -22.46 -2.59 3.96
N ASP A 246 -22.78 -2.62 5.25
CA ASP A 246 -22.67 -3.85 6.04
C ASP A 246 -23.79 -4.80 5.62
N LEU A 247 -23.43 -5.82 4.84
CA LEU A 247 -24.37 -6.78 4.32
C LEU A 247 -25.02 -7.60 5.44
N LYS A 248 -24.32 -7.81 6.56
CA LYS A 248 -24.88 -8.53 7.70
C LYS A 248 -26.06 -7.78 8.29
N ALA A 249 -25.90 -6.48 8.54
CA ALA A 249 -26.97 -5.62 9.04
C ALA A 249 -28.17 -5.55 8.06
N ILE A 250 -27.91 -5.52 6.74
CA ILE A 250 -28.96 -5.53 5.72
C ILE A 250 -29.75 -6.84 5.76
N ILE A 251 -29.07 -7.99 5.80
CA ILE A 251 -29.71 -9.30 5.85
C ILE A 251 -30.50 -9.49 7.16
N GLU A 252 -29.97 -9.01 8.29
CA GLU A 252 -30.67 -9.06 9.58
C GLU A 252 -31.97 -8.25 9.56
N SER A 253 -32.01 -7.13 8.83
CA SER A 253 -33.22 -6.33 8.66
C SER A 253 -34.28 -6.98 7.75
N GLU A 254 -33.85 -7.75 6.74
CA GLU A 254 -34.76 -8.43 5.82
C GLU A 254 -34.25 -9.84 5.43
N PRO A 255 -34.38 -10.84 6.33
CA PRO A 255 -33.78 -12.16 6.14
C PRO A 255 -34.28 -12.92 4.89
N SER A 256 -35.51 -12.64 4.44
CA SER A 256 -36.09 -13.23 3.22
C SER A 256 -35.30 -12.89 1.95
N LYS A 257 -34.56 -11.77 1.94
CA LYS A 257 -33.75 -11.33 0.79
C LYS A 257 -32.33 -11.88 0.76
N ARG A 258 -31.89 -12.63 1.78
CA ARG A 258 -30.54 -13.21 1.85
C ARG A 258 -30.15 -13.93 0.55
N GLY A 259 -30.99 -14.87 0.09
CA GLY A 259 -30.69 -15.72 -1.08
C GLY A 259 -30.43 -14.90 -2.35
N PRO A 260 -31.39 -14.07 -2.79
CA PRO A 260 -31.21 -13.18 -3.94
C PRO A 260 -30.00 -12.26 -3.83
N ILE A 261 -29.74 -11.67 -2.65
CA ILE A 261 -28.62 -10.75 -2.45
C ILE A 261 -27.28 -11.47 -2.57
N MET A 262 -27.11 -12.59 -1.87
CA MET A 262 -25.88 -13.38 -1.91
C MET A 262 -25.57 -13.87 -3.32
N LYS A 263 -26.59 -14.35 -4.04
CA LYS A 263 -26.47 -14.76 -5.45
C LYS A 263 -26.02 -13.60 -6.35
N SER A 264 -26.69 -12.45 -6.25
CA SER A 264 -26.35 -11.25 -7.02
C SER A 264 -24.91 -10.79 -6.78
N LEU A 265 -24.47 -10.85 -5.53
CA LEU A 265 -23.13 -10.41 -5.12
C LEU A 265 -22.04 -11.36 -5.63
N VAL A 266 -22.20 -12.67 -5.48
CA VAL A 266 -21.20 -13.65 -5.95
C VAL A 266 -21.08 -13.66 -7.48
N GLU A 267 -22.19 -13.48 -8.21
CA GLU A 267 -22.16 -13.36 -9.68
C GLU A 267 -21.35 -12.13 -10.13
N MET A 268 -21.51 -10.99 -9.44
CA MET A 268 -20.73 -9.78 -9.72
C MET A 268 -19.23 -9.99 -9.41
N ILE A 269 -18.92 -10.58 -8.25
CA ILE A 269 -17.55 -10.92 -7.86
C ILE A 269 -16.90 -11.81 -8.92
N ASN A 270 -17.57 -12.91 -9.30
CA ASN A 270 -17.11 -13.85 -10.30
C ASN A 270 -16.86 -13.16 -11.65
N SER A 271 -17.78 -12.29 -12.09
CA SER A 271 -17.61 -11.54 -13.34
C SER A 271 -16.33 -10.69 -13.35
N LEU A 272 -16.04 -9.97 -12.26
CA LEU A 272 -14.86 -9.11 -12.16
C LEU A 272 -13.56 -9.92 -12.07
N VAL A 273 -13.57 -11.03 -11.31
CA VAL A 273 -12.42 -11.93 -11.21
C VAL A 273 -12.09 -12.54 -12.58
N GLN A 274 -13.09 -13.04 -13.31
CA GLN A 274 -12.91 -13.59 -14.66
C GLN A 274 -12.41 -12.53 -15.66
N LYS A 275 -12.82 -11.26 -15.52
CA LYS A 275 -12.32 -10.13 -16.31
C LYS A 275 -10.92 -9.65 -15.90
N LYS A 276 -10.27 -10.31 -14.93
CA LYS A 276 -8.96 -9.91 -14.37
C LYS A 276 -8.94 -8.48 -13.83
N LEU A 277 -10.06 -8.01 -13.30
CA LEU A 277 -10.19 -6.72 -12.58
C LEU A 277 -9.88 -6.89 -11.09
N THR A 278 -8.92 -7.76 -10.79
CA THR A 278 -8.60 -8.25 -9.45
C THR A 278 -7.90 -7.21 -8.57
N GLY A 279 -7.55 -6.04 -9.10
CA GLY A 279 -6.95 -4.94 -8.34
C GLY A 279 -7.96 -3.94 -7.77
N PHE A 280 -9.26 -4.15 -7.99
CA PHE A 280 -10.29 -3.20 -7.59
C PHE A 280 -10.57 -3.29 -6.09
N THR A 281 -10.46 -2.16 -5.39
CA THR A 281 -10.74 -2.09 -3.95
C THR A 281 -12.22 -2.34 -3.67
N MET A 282 -13.11 -1.88 -4.56
CA MET A 282 -14.54 -2.15 -4.43
C MET A 282 -14.86 -3.65 -4.54
N LEU A 283 -14.12 -4.39 -5.37
CA LEU A 283 -14.23 -5.84 -5.46
C LEU A 283 -13.81 -6.50 -4.15
N HIS A 284 -12.70 -6.09 -3.54
CA HIS A 284 -12.22 -6.68 -2.28
C HIS A 284 -13.21 -6.43 -1.13
N ASP A 285 -13.81 -5.24 -1.08
CA ASP A 285 -14.84 -4.92 -0.10
C ASP A 285 -16.10 -5.78 -0.32
N ALA A 286 -16.54 -5.94 -1.58
CA ALA A 286 -17.66 -6.83 -1.94
C ALA A 286 -17.39 -8.28 -1.54
N MET A 287 -16.19 -8.79 -1.81
CA MET A 287 -15.74 -10.13 -1.44
C MET A 287 -15.75 -10.34 0.07
N PHE A 288 -15.28 -9.35 0.83
CA PHE A 288 -15.32 -9.41 2.29
C PHE A 288 -16.76 -9.43 2.83
N GLN A 289 -17.65 -8.62 2.26
CA GLN A 289 -19.06 -8.59 2.63
C GLN A 289 -19.76 -9.91 2.33
N TYR A 290 -19.49 -10.52 1.17
CA TYR A 290 -19.99 -11.86 0.83
C TYR A 290 -19.47 -12.90 1.82
N PHE A 291 -18.16 -13.01 1.99
CA PHE A 291 -17.54 -14.02 2.86
C PHE A 291 -18.04 -13.94 4.30
N SER A 292 -18.19 -12.73 4.85
CA SER A 292 -18.66 -12.50 6.22
C SER A 292 -20.12 -12.94 6.46
N ASN A 293 -20.87 -13.24 5.40
CA ASN A 293 -22.25 -13.73 5.44
C ASN A 293 -22.38 -15.19 4.95
N THR A 294 -21.24 -15.86 4.77
CA THR A 294 -21.17 -17.32 4.61
C THR A 294 -20.89 -17.98 5.96
N GLN A 295 -21.12 -19.29 6.06
CA GLN A 295 -20.83 -20.08 7.26
C GLN A 295 -19.82 -21.17 6.94
N PRO A 296 -18.76 -21.35 7.75
CA PRO A 296 -17.82 -22.46 7.56
C PRO A 296 -18.56 -23.80 7.48
N GLY A 297 -18.19 -24.62 6.49
CA GLY A 297 -18.80 -25.93 6.25
C GLY A 297 -20.00 -25.93 5.28
N THR A 298 -20.47 -24.77 4.80
CA THR A 298 -21.47 -24.71 3.74
C THR A 298 -20.84 -24.81 2.35
N GLU A 299 -21.68 -25.11 1.34
CA GLU A 299 -21.28 -25.09 -0.07
C GLU A 299 -20.86 -23.68 -0.52
N GLU A 300 -21.65 -22.65 -0.19
CA GLU A 300 -21.32 -21.23 -0.50
C GLU A 300 -19.93 -20.83 0.00
N PHE A 301 -19.57 -21.25 1.23
CA PHE A 301 -18.26 -21.01 1.83
C PHE A 301 -17.15 -21.73 1.05
N SER A 302 -17.36 -23.02 0.77
CA SER A 302 -16.37 -23.86 0.10
C SER A 302 -16.11 -23.39 -1.34
N GLU A 303 -17.17 -23.12 -2.10
CA GLU A 303 -17.10 -22.61 -3.47
C GLU A 303 -16.39 -21.26 -3.55
N PHE A 304 -16.67 -20.37 -2.60
CA PHE A 304 -16.00 -19.07 -2.56
C PHE A 304 -14.50 -19.19 -2.32
N ILE A 305 -14.09 -20.04 -1.38
CA ILE A 305 -12.67 -20.32 -1.15
C ILE A 305 -12.01 -20.90 -2.40
N GLU A 306 -12.65 -21.86 -3.08
CA GLU A 306 -12.12 -22.43 -4.33
C GLU A 306 -12.04 -21.38 -5.44
N MET A 307 -13.01 -20.48 -5.58
CA MET A 307 -12.97 -19.38 -6.54
C MET A 307 -11.76 -18.45 -6.28
N VAL A 308 -11.53 -18.06 -5.02
CA VAL A 308 -10.41 -17.17 -4.67
C VAL A 308 -9.06 -17.82 -4.94
N LYS A 309 -8.91 -19.12 -4.61
CA LYS A 309 -7.67 -19.88 -4.83
C LYS A 309 -7.50 -20.34 -6.29
N GLY A 310 -8.58 -20.37 -7.06
CA GLY A 310 -8.64 -20.87 -8.44
C GLY A 310 -8.07 -19.91 -9.48
N ASP A 311 -7.70 -18.69 -9.09
CA ASP A 311 -6.97 -17.77 -9.97
C ASP A 311 -5.53 -18.27 -10.18
N GLU A 312 -5.30 -18.99 -11.28
CA GLU A 312 -4.00 -19.63 -11.60
C GLU A 312 -2.80 -18.66 -11.56
N GLY A 313 -3.01 -17.37 -11.89
CA GLY A 313 -1.97 -16.34 -11.83
C GLY A 313 -1.67 -15.83 -10.42
N GLY A 314 -2.58 -16.09 -9.46
CA GLY A 314 -2.49 -15.59 -8.10
C GLY A 314 -2.67 -14.08 -7.95
N ASP A 315 -3.05 -13.38 -9.02
CA ASP A 315 -3.19 -11.93 -9.06
C ASP A 315 -4.24 -11.45 -8.08
N LEU A 316 -5.33 -12.21 -7.89
CA LEU A 316 -6.38 -11.89 -6.94
C LEU A 316 -5.86 -11.84 -5.50
N LEU A 317 -5.25 -12.92 -5.01
CA LEU A 317 -4.67 -12.95 -3.67
C LEU A 317 -3.58 -11.88 -3.49
N LYS A 318 -2.68 -11.76 -4.48
CA LYS A 318 -1.62 -10.75 -4.47
C LYS A 318 -2.17 -9.33 -4.36
N ASN A 319 -3.22 -8.97 -5.09
CA ASN A 319 -3.83 -7.65 -5.00
C ASN A 319 -4.64 -7.45 -3.71
N MET A 320 -5.36 -8.47 -3.26
CA MET A 320 -6.14 -8.42 -2.02
C MET A 320 -5.27 -8.07 -0.82
N ALA A 321 -4.06 -8.63 -0.73
CA ALA A 321 -3.13 -8.40 0.38
C ALA A 321 -2.81 -6.92 0.64
N PHE A 322 -2.87 -6.04 -0.37
CA PHE A 322 -2.52 -4.62 -0.24
C PHE A 322 -3.72 -3.69 -0.01
N THR A 323 -4.87 -4.25 0.36
CA THR A 323 -6.07 -3.46 0.71
C THR A 323 -6.61 -3.90 2.07
N ARG A 324 -7.23 -2.99 2.82
CA ARG A 324 -7.69 -3.27 4.19
C ARG A 324 -8.60 -4.50 4.29
N ASN A 325 -9.69 -4.52 3.53
CA ASN A 325 -10.65 -5.64 3.57
C ASN A 325 -10.16 -6.86 2.78
N GLY A 326 -9.35 -6.68 1.73
CA GLY A 326 -8.73 -7.79 1.02
C GLY A 326 -7.72 -8.55 1.89
N ALA A 327 -6.87 -7.84 2.63
CA ALA A 327 -5.92 -8.44 3.58
C ALA A 327 -6.66 -9.12 4.73
N LYS A 328 -7.70 -8.46 5.30
CA LYS A 328 -8.57 -9.07 6.30
C LYS A 328 -9.17 -10.38 5.79
N LEU A 329 -9.76 -10.37 4.59
CA LEU A 329 -10.31 -11.56 3.97
C LEU A 329 -9.25 -12.65 3.79
N THR A 330 -8.07 -12.33 3.27
CA THR A 330 -6.96 -13.30 3.16
C THR A 330 -6.59 -13.91 4.53
N CYS A 331 -6.53 -13.10 5.59
CA CYS A 331 -6.25 -13.61 6.93
C CYS A 331 -7.33 -14.59 7.41
N LEU A 332 -8.61 -14.29 7.17
CA LEU A 332 -9.71 -15.19 7.49
C LEU A 332 -9.70 -16.47 6.63
N LEU A 333 -9.34 -16.37 5.35
CA LEU A 333 -9.16 -17.53 4.47
C LEU A 333 -8.04 -18.45 4.98
N LEU A 334 -6.94 -17.90 5.50
CA LEU A 334 -5.89 -18.68 6.15
C LEU A 334 -6.38 -19.30 7.46
N ALA A 335 -7.12 -18.55 8.28
CA ALA A 335 -7.61 -19.01 9.58
C ALA A 335 -8.61 -20.17 9.46
N TYR A 336 -9.59 -20.07 8.57
CA TYR A 336 -10.57 -21.12 8.34
C TYR A 336 -10.10 -22.22 7.37
N GLY A 337 -9.11 -21.93 6.52
CA GLY A 337 -8.64 -22.85 5.49
C GLY A 337 -8.01 -24.13 6.05
N SER A 338 -8.13 -25.21 5.29
CA SER A 338 -7.43 -26.47 5.59
C SER A 338 -5.91 -26.34 5.41
N SER A 339 -5.15 -27.35 5.83
CA SER A 339 -3.69 -27.40 5.61
C SER A 339 -3.33 -27.32 4.12
N LYS A 340 -4.19 -27.83 3.22
CA LYS A 340 -4.01 -27.72 1.77
C LYS A 340 -4.19 -26.28 1.31
N ASP A 341 -5.24 -25.61 1.81
CA ASP A 341 -5.59 -24.24 1.45
C ASP A 341 -4.53 -23.26 1.90
N ARG A 342 -4.11 -23.37 3.17
CA ARG A 342 -3.02 -22.58 3.75
C ARG A 342 -1.74 -22.69 2.93
N LYS A 343 -1.37 -23.91 2.53
CA LYS A 343 -0.19 -24.17 1.68
C LYS A 343 -0.33 -23.55 0.28
N GLN A 344 -1.51 -23.61 -0.33
CA GLN A 344 -1.76 -23.02 -1.65
C GLN A 344 -1.72 -21.50 -1.60
N ILE A 345 -2.38 -20.88 -0.62
CA ILE A 345 -2.36 -19.44 -0.39
C ILE A 345 -0.93 -18.98 -0.15
N LEU A 346 -0.18 -19.67 0.72
CA LEU A 346 1.22 -19.33 1.00
C LEU A 346 2.07 -19.38 -0.28
N LYS A 347 1.99 -20.46 -1.07
CA LYS A 347 2.72 -20.55 -2.35
C LYS A 347 2.42 -19.42 -3.33
N THR A 348 1.20 -18.87 -3.29
CA THR A 348 0.78 -17.79 -4.18
C THR A 348 1.57 -16.50 -3.94
N TYR A 349 1.98 -16.25 -2.70
CA TYR A 349 2.72 -15.04 -2.30
C TYR A 349 4.24 -15.14 -2.46
N LYS A 350 4.75 -16.26 -2.98
CA LYS A 350 6.18 -16.39 -3.29
C LYS A 350 6.65 -15.20 -4.14
N ASP A 351 7.84 -14.69 -3.83
CA ASP A 351 8.48 -13.54 -4.47
C ASP A 351 7.75 -12.19 -4.19
N THR A 352 6.85 -12.16 -3.20
CA THR A 352 6.09 -10.97 -2.78
C THR A 352 6.20 -10.67 -1.28
N TYR A 353 6.67 -11.59 -0.43
CA TYR A 353 6.75 -11.42 1.02
C TYR A 353 7.57 -10.22 1.47
N LEU A 354 8.70 -9.92 0.81
CA LEU A 354 9.50 -8.75 1.16
C LEU A 354 8.72 -7.44 0.96
N LEU A 355 7.94 -7.36 -0.12
CA LEU A 355 7.06 -6.22 -0.36
C LEU A 355 5.92 -6.17 0.65
N MET A 356 5.38 -7.33 1.03
CA MET A 356 4.27 -7.43 1.98
C MET A 356 4.68 -7.02 3.40
N SER A 357 5.92 -7.31 3.82
CA SER A 357 6.36 -7.05 5.19
C SER A 357 6.33 -5.56 5.54
N GLY A 358 6.63 -4.69 4.59
CA GLY A 358 6.61 -3.23 4.77
C GLY A 358 5.26 -2.57 4.54
N ASP A 359 4.22 -3.30 4.16
CA ASP A 359 2.90 -2.74 3.83
C ASP A 359 1.96 -2.70 5.05
N PRO A 360 1.14 -1.62 5.22
CA PRO A 360 0.24 -1.48 6.36
C PRO A 360 -0.82 -2.58 6.51
N PHE A 361 -1.15 -3.33 5.47
CA PHE A 361 -2.15 -4.40 5.52
C PHE A 361 -1.57 -5.77 5.19
N ALA A 362 -0.67 -5.85 4.21
CA ALA A 362 -0.17 -7.13 3.74
C ALA A 362 0.70 -7.86 4.77
N HIS A 363 1.36 -7.12 5.68
CA HIS A 363 2.15 -7.72 6.75
C HIS A 363 1.30 -8.63 7.67
N LEU A 364 0.00 -8.33 7.83
CA LEU A 364 -0.94 -9.14 8.64
C LEU A 364 -1.16 -10.54 8.07
N VAL A 365 -1.01 -10.72 6.74
CA VAL A 365 -1.07 -12.03 6.10
C VAL A 365 0.11 -12.90 6.54
N LEU A 366 1.31 -12.30 6.69
CA LEU A 366 2.49 -12.99 7.21
C LEU A 366 2.30 -13.39 8.68
N LEU A 367 1.82 -12.46 9.51
CA LEU A 367 1.55 -12.73 10.92
C LEU A 367 0.52 -13.84 11.11
N THR A 368 -0.56 -13.78 10.32
CA THR A 368 -1.59 -14.83 10.32
C THR A 368 -1.03 -16.17 9.89
N ALA A 369 -0.15 -16.21 8.88
CA ALA A 369 0.50 -17.45 8.46
C ALA A 369 1.32 -18.09 9.60
N TYR A 370 2.03 -17.28 10.40
CA TYR A 370 2.72 -17.78 11.60
C TYR A 370 1.76 -18.36 12.64
N ASP A 371 0.56 -17.78 12.75
CA ASP A 371 -0.43 -18.15 13.76
C ASP A 371 -1.25 -19.39 13.43
N VAL A 372 -1.38 -19.78 12.17
CA VAL A 372 -2.34 -20.81 11.75
C VAL A 372 -1.74 -21.96 10.93
N ILE A 373 -0.51 -21.85 10.43
CA ILE A 373 0.10 -22.93 9.65
C ILE A 373 0.88 -23.88 10.57
N ASP A 374 0.34 -25.08 10.80
CA ASP A 374 0.98 -26.10 11.65
C ASP A 374 2.31 -26.64 11.07
N ASP A 375 2.46 -26.64 9.74
CA ASP A 375 3.73 -26.96 9.06
C ASP A 375 4.65 -25.72 9.07
N THR A 376 5.31 -25.54 10.22
CA THR A 376 6.26 -24.44 10.47
C THR A 376 7.50 -24.53 9.61
N LYS A 377 7.96 -25.73 9.24
CA LYS A 377 9.10 -25.92 8.33
C LYS A 377 8.78 -25.37 6.95
N LEU A 378 7.58 -25.61 6.45
CA LEU A 378 7.10 -25.03 5.20
C LEU A 378 7.00 -23.50 5.30
N THR A 379 6.44 -23.00 6.39
CA THR A 379 6.31 -21.55 6.64
C THR A 379 7.67 -20.85 6.68
N ALA A 380 8.61 -21.37 7.48
CA ALA A 380 9.95 -20.83 7.63
C ALA A 380 10.72 -20.83 6.30
N LYS A 381 10.70 -21.95 5.56
CA LYS A 381 11.39 -22.07 4.27
C LYS A 381 10.79 -21.18 3.17
N ALA A 382 9.50 -20.89 3.24
CA ALA A 382 8.84 -20.03 2.27
C ALA A 382 9.09 -18.54 2.53
N ILE A 383 9.00 -18.11 3.80
CA ILE A 383 8.95 -16.69 4.16
C ILE A 383 10.35 -16.13 4.49
N PHE A 384 11.11 -16.77 5.38
CA PHE A 384 12.31 -16.15 5.95
C PHE A 384 13.44 -15.89 4.93
N PRO A 385 13.74 -16.78 3.97
CA PRO A 385 14.75 -16.49 2.95
C PRO A 385 14.43 -15.23 2.14
N GLU A 386 13.15 -14.98 1.87
CA GLU A 386 12.74 -13.80 1.12
C GLU A 386 12.75 -12.52 1.98
N LEU A 387 12.37 -12.62 3.26
CA LEU A 387 12.40 -11.48 4.18
C LEU A 387 13.82 -11.03 4.53
N LEU A 388 14.73 -11.97 4.74
CA LEU A 388 16.11 -11.69 5.15
C LEU A 388 17.04 -11.48 3.96
N GLY A 389 16.71 -12.05 2.80
CA GLY A 389 17.59 -12.12 1.64
C GLY A 389 18.66 -13.20 1.78
N GLU A 390 19.63 -13.18 0.87
CA GLU A 390 20.71 -14.17 0.80
C GLU A 390 22.08 -13.49 0.77
N GLY A 391 23.10 -14.20 1.28
CA GLY A 391 24.50 -13.77 1.22
C GLY A 391 24.85 -12.60 2.14
N GLU A 392 25.78 -11.76 1.68
CA GLU A 392 26.39 -10.66 2.46
C GLU A 392 25.42 -9.52 2.80
N ASN A 393 24.23 -9.48 2.18
CA ASN A 393 23.27 -8.39 2.41
C ASN A 393 22.32 -8.64 3.59
N ILE A 394 22.37 -9.80 4.24
CA ILE A 394 21.42 -10.18 5.30
C ILE A 394 21.43 -9.15 6.44
N ALA A 395 22.62 -8.73 6.91
CA ALA A 395 22.72 -7.76 8.01
C ALA A 395 22.07 -6.41 7.66
N GLN A 396 22.34 -5.90 6.46
CA GLN A 396 21.76 -4.65 5.96
C GLN A 396 20.23 -4.75 5.77
N ASN A 397 19.74 -5.88 5.27
CA ASN A 397 18.30 -6.13 5.15
C ASN A 397 17.62 -6.20 6.52
N VAL A 398 18.28 -6.79 7.52
CA VAL A 398 17.80 -6.81 8.91
C VAL A 398 17.76 -5.40 9.51
N VAL A 399 18.79 -4.57 9.26
CA VAL A 399 18.78 -3.14 9.66
C VAL A 399 17.61 -2.40 9.05
N ALA A 400 17.38 -2.56 7.74
CA ALA A 400 16.25 -1.95 7.04
C ALA A 400 14.90 -2.44 7.59
N THR A 401 14.79 -3.73 7.88
CA THR A 401 13.60 -4.36 8.45
C THR A 401 13.31 -3.81 9.84
N ALA A 402 14.30 -3.79 10.74
CA ALA A 402 14.17 -3.30 12.11
C ALA A 402 13.68 -1.84 12.13
N ASN A 403 14.12 -1.02 11.18
CA ASN A 403 13.77 0.39 11.10
C ASN A 403 12.48 0.71 10.32
N ASN A 404 11.79 -0.30 9.75
CA ASN A 404 10.49 -0.12 9.13
C ASN A 404 9.36 -0.50 10.13
N PRO A 405 8.35 0.36 10.35
CA PRO A 405 7.32 0.16 11.37
C PRO A 405 6.46 -1.08 11.18
N PHE A 406 6.31 -1.59 9.95
CA PHE A 406 5.54 -2.80 9.62
C PHE A 406 6.45 -4.01 9.44
N ALA A 407 7.60 -3.86 8.76
CA ALA A 407 8.49 -4.99 8.50
C ALA A 407 9.13 -5.52 9.79
N ARG A 408 9.46 -4.64 10.75
CA ARG A 408 9.91 -5.08 12.07
C ARG A 408 8.87 -5.96 12.76
N THR A 409 7.58 -5.70 12.56
CA THR A 409 6.48 -6.47 13.14
C THR A 409 6.48 -7.89 12.62
N THR A 410 6.81 -8.13 11.35
CA THR A 410 6.87 -9.50 10.81
C THR A 410 7.94 -10.37 11.45
N ILE A 411 8.96 -9.76 12.07
CA ILE A 411 9.98 -10.50 12.82
C ILE A 411 9.67 -10.49 14.32
N LEU A 412 9.45 -9.31 14.91
CA LEU A 412 9.26 -9.15 16.35
C LEU A 412 7.95 -9.74 16.86
N TYR A 413 6.95 -9.95 16.00
CA TYR A 413 5.73 -10.67 16.38
C TYR A 413 6.03 -12.08 16.88
N LEU A 414 7.03 -12.75 16.30
CA LEU A 414 7.48 -14.05 16.77
C LEU A 414 8.02 -13.99 18.20
N PHE A 415 8.60 -12.87 18.64
CA PHE A 415 9.24 -12.72 19.96
C PHE A 415 8.36 -12.01 21.01
N GLU A 416 7.43 -11.15 20.60
CA GLU A 416 6.59 -10.38 21.52
C GLU A 416 5.09 -10.72 21.43
N GLY A 417 4.64 -11.41 20.39
CA GLY A 417 3.20 -11.60 20.13
C GLY A 417 2.48 -10.26 19.98
N LEU A 418 1.30 -10.13 20.60
CA LEU A 418 0.46 -8.92 20.55
C LEU A 418 0.87 -7.81 21.54
N ALA A 419 2.17 -7.69 21.85
CA ALA A 419 2.64 -6.70 22.80
C ALA A 419 2.36 -5.27 22.32
N LYS A 420 1.99 -4.39 23.27
CA LYS A 420 1.74 -2.96 23.01
C LYS A 420 2.98 -2.19 22.56
N SER A 421 4.17 -2.72 22.84
CA SER A 421 5.46 -2.21 22.36
C SER A 421 5.60 -2.36 20.84
N LEU A 422 4.99 -3.40 20.28
CA LEU A 422 5.03 -3.69 18.85
C LEU A 422 3.88 -3.03 18.10
N PHE A 423 2.67 -3.10 18.68
CA PHE A 423 1.44 -2.54 18.11
C PHE A 423 1.02 -1.25 18.83
N PRO A 424 1.38 -0.06 18.32
CA PRO A 424 0.90 1.20 18.86
C PRO A 424 -0.63 1.34 18.70
N PRO A 425 -1.30 2.25 19.44
CA PRO A 425 -2.76 2.45 19.34
C PRO A 425 -3.28 2.73 17.93
N SER A 426 -2.44 3.28 17.04
CA SER A 426 -2.78 3.50 15.63
C SER A 426 -2.96 2.22 14.81
N GLN A 427 -2.49 1.07 15.33
CA GLN A 427 -2.62 -0.26 14.72
C GLN A 427 -3.67 -1.11 15.47
N SER A 428 -4.74 -0.50 15.99
CA SER A 428 -5.81 -1.26 16.68
C SER A 428 -6.48 -2.29 15.77
N PHE A 429 -6.61 -1.97 14.47
CA PHE A 429 -7.14 -2.88 13.45
C PHE A 429 -6.35 -4.19 13.36
N ASP A 430 -5.02 -4.10 13.40
CA ASP A 430 -4.10 -5.23 13.31
C ASP A 430 -4.32 -6.18 14.49
N VAL A 431 -4.38 -5.61 15.70
CA VAL A 431 -4.59 -6.36 16.94
C VAL A 431 -5.99 -6.98 16.99
N GLU A 432 -7.03 -6.27 16.55
CA GLU A 432 -8.40 -6.78 16.50
C GLU A 432 -8.51 -7.97 15.52
N LEU A 433 -7.90 -7.85 14.34
CA LEU A 433 -7.88 -8.92 13.34
C LEU A 433 -7.12 -10.15 13.84
N LEU A 434 -5.94 -9.97 14.42
CA LEU A 434 -5.16 -11.10 14.94
C LEU A 434 -5.88 -11.81 16.10
N LYS A 435 -6.59 -11.08 16.96
CA LYS A 435 -7.45 -11.69 17.99
C LYS A 435 -8.60 -12.50 17.39
N GLU A 436 -9.24 -12.00 16.33
CA GLU A 436 -10.27 -12.75 15.59
C GLU A 436 -9.69 -14.06 15.02
N VAL A 437 -8.49 -13.99 14.41
CA VAL A 437 -7.74 -15.17 13.96
C VAL A 437 -7.42 -16.13 15.11
N HIS A 438 -7.03 -15.60 16.28
CA HIS A 438 -6.73 -16.40 17.47
C HIS A 438 -7.94 -17.15 18.02
N GLU A 439 -9.14 -16.59 17.91
CA GLU A 439 -10.36 -17.31 18.25
C GLU A 439 -10.66 -18.43 17.24
N ILE A 440 -10.52 -18.16 15.94
CA ILE A 440 -10.76 -19.17 14.89
C ILE A 440 -9.77 -20.33 15.00
N ARG A 441 -8.48 -20.04 15.22
CA ARG A 441 -7.42 -21.06 15.22
C ARG A 441 -7.58 -22.09 16.34
N LYS A 442 -8.30 -21.77 17.42
CA LYS A 442 -8.59 -22.73 18.52
C LYS A 442 -9.29 -23.99 18.01
N THR A 443 -10.07 -23.88 16.93
CA THR A 443 -10.78 -25.01 16.32
C THR A 443 -10.17 -25.49 15.01
N THR A 444 -9.31 -24.70 14.36
CA THR A 444 -8.80 -24.99 13.01
C THR A 444 -7.31 -25.29 12.94
N SER A 445 -6.53 -25.05 14.00
CA SER A 445 -5.11 -25.40 14.08
C SER A 445 -4.91 -26.48 15.14
N LYS A 446 -4.12 -27.51 14.81
CA LYS A 446 -3.90 -28.65 15.72
C LYS A 446 -2.65 -28.49 16.56
N LYS A 447 -1.66 -27.75 16.07
CA LYS A 447 -0.41 -27.48 16.81
C LYS A 447 -0.66 -26.40 17.85
N ASP A 448 -0.14 -26.65 19.05
CA ASP A 448 -0.09 -25.68 20.14
C ASP A 448 0.60 -24.38 19.72
N GLU A 449 0.13 -23.25 20.26
CA GLU A 449 0.58 -21.91 19.90
C GLU A 449 2.06 -21.71 20.22
N ASP A 450 2.46 -21.99 21.46
CA ASP A 450 3.83 -21.78 21.93
C ASP A 450 4.78 -22.69 21.17
N SER A 451 4.36 -23.93 20.90
CA SER A 451 5.10 -24.88 20.07
C SER A 451 5.33 -24.38 18.65
N ARG A 452 4.27 -23.88 17.97
CA ARG A 452 4.38 -23.32 16.61
C ARG A 452 5.31 -22.12 16.58
N ARG A 453 5.19 -21.24 17.56
CA ARG A 453 5.99 -20.04 17.70
C ARG A 453 7.46 -20.36 17.98
N ALA A 454 7.75 -21.28 18.90
CA ALA A 454 9.10 -21.72 19.24
C ALA A 454 9.83 -22.33 18.04
N GLU A 455 9.15 -23.16 17.24
CA GLU A 455 9.73 -23.74 16.02
C GLU A 455 10.08 -22.67 14.98
N LEU A 456 9.25 -21.63 14.81
CA LEU A 456 9.52 -20.51 13.91
C LEU A 456 10.67 -19.62 14.41
N ILE A 457 10.70 -19.33 15.72
CA ILE A 457 11.81 -18.62 16.38
C ILE A 457 13.12 -19.38 16.13
N ALA A 458 13.14 -20.69 16.36
CA ALA A 458 14.33 -21.52 16.16
C ALA A 458 14.83 -21.50 14.70
N ALA A 459 13.93 -21.38 13.72
CA ALA A 459 14.30 -21.32 12.31
C ALA A 459 14.91 -19.97 11.88
N VAL A 460 14.48 -18.85 12.48
CA VAL A 460 14.92 -17.50 12.08
C VAL A 460 16.07 -16.95 12.94
N SER A 461 16.12 -17.33 14.22
CA SER A 461 17.04 -16.73 15.21
C SER A 461 18.52 -16.76 14.82
N PRO A 462 19.09 -17.86 14.28
CA PRO A 462 20.52 -17.88 13.95
C PRO A 462 20.93 -16.78 12.97
N GLN A 463 20.11 -16.52 11.95
CA GLN A 463 20.37 -15.47 10.95
C GLN A 463 20.23 -14.08 11.55
N LEU A 464 19.24 -13.88 12.43
CA LEU A 464 19.06 -12.60 13.12
C LEU A 464 20.19 -12.30 14.10
N ILE A 465 20.66 -13.31 14.85
CA ILE A 465 21.77 -13.15 15.81
C ILE A 465 23.07 -12.84 15.05
N SER A 466 23.32 -13.52 13.92
CA SER A 466 24.46 -13.21 13.05
C SER A 466 24.39 -11.78 12.49
N ALA A 467 23.20 -11.36 12.03
CA ALA A 467 22.99 -9.99 11.55
C ALA A 467 23.20 -8.94 12.65
N VAL A 468 22.81 -9.24 13.90
CA VAL A 468 23.08 -8.37 15.05
C VAL A 468 24.58 -8.25 15.33
N ALA A 469 25.34 -9.34 15.19
CA ALA A 469 26.80 -9.29 15.35
C ALA A 469 27.45 -8.42 14.26
N GLU A 470 27.03 -8.57 13.01
CA GLU A 470 27.61 -7.87 11.86
C GLU A 470 27.24 -6.37 11.80
N ALA A 471 25.98 -6.02 12.10
CA ALA A 471 25.46 -4.65 12.01
C ALA A 471 25.10 -4.03 13.39
N SER A 472 25.84 -4.41 14.43
CA SER A 472 25.60 -3.96 15.81
C SER A 472 25.58 -2.43 15.95
N SER A 473 26.51 -1.72 15.32
CA SER A 473 26.61 -0.25 15.38
C SER A 473 25.39 0.43 14.77
N GLU A 474 24.93 -0.02 13.60
CA GLU A 474 23.75 0.53 12.91
C GLU A 474 22.44 0.23 13.66
N LEU A 475 22.30 -0.98 14.22
CA LEU A 475 21.12 -1.36 14.99
C LEU A 475 21.05 -0.63 16.33
N THR A 476 22.18 -0.42 17.01
CA THR A 476 22.21 0.30 18.30
C THR A 476 21.99 1.81 18.16
N ALA A 477 22.13 2.35 16.96
CA ALA A 477 21.92 3.77 16.67
C ALA A 477 20.45 4.23 16.73
N THR A 478 19.48 3.30 16.66
CA THR A 478 18.06 3.67 16.59
C THR A 478 17.23 3.03 17.69
N ALA A 479 16.11 3.68 18.03
CA ALA A 479 15.19 3.14 19.03
C ALA A 479 14.57 1.80 18.60
N PHE A 480 14.30 1.63 17.30
CA PHE A 480 13.75 0.37 16.79
C PHE A 480 14.80 -0.73 16.70
N GLY A 481 16.04 -0.41 16.30
CA GLY A 481 17.13 -1.38 16.29
C GLY A 481 17.50 -1.85 17.71
N CYS A 482 17.54 -0.95 18.71
CA CYS A 482 17.73 -1.35 20.11
C CYS A 482 16.61 -2.25 20.65
N GLN A 483 15.35 -2.00 20.29
CA GLN A 483 14.25 -2.91 20.62
C GLN A 483 14.47 -4.27 19.95
N PHE A 484 14.79 -4.25 18.65
CA PHE A 484 15.03 -5.46 17.86
C PHE A 484 16.14 -6.34 18.46
N ILE A 485 17.29 -5.75 18.79
CA ILE A 485 18.39 -6.44 19.47
C ILE A 485 17.91 -7.06 20.78
N THR A 486 17.21 -6.28 21.61
CA THR A 486 16.75 -6.75 22.92
C THR A 486 15.87 -7.98 22.77
N ASP A 487 14.95 -7.98 21.82
CA ASP A 487 13.98 -9.06 21.63
C ASP A 487 14.64 -10.31 21.04
N VAL A 488 15.49 -10.13 20.03
CA VAL A 488 16.23 -11.24 19.40
C VAL A 488 17.19 -11.90 20.39
N LEU A 489 17.92 -11.12 21.19
CA LEU A 489 18.90 -11.70 22.13
C LEU A 489 18.28 -12.24 23.41
N LEU A 490 17.18 -11.67 23.91
CA LEU A 490 16.53 -12.22 25.11
C LEU A 490 15.63 -13.42 24.80
N SER A 491 15.05 -13.51 23.61
CA SER A 491 14.04 -14.54 23.29
C SER A 491 14.43 -15.45 22.13
N GLY A 492 15.48 -15.12 21.36
CA GLY A 492 16.00 -15.96 20.29
C GLY A 492 16.83 -17.14 20.78
N VAL A 493 16.96 -18.13 19.91
CA VAL A 493 17.71 -19.38 20.16
C VAL A 493 18.95 -19.42 19.25
N GLY A 494 20.09 -19.80 19.81
CA GLY A 494 21.38 -19.85 19.10
C GLY A 494 22.52 -19.30 19.94
N ASP A 495 23.75 -19.39 19.42
CA ASP A 495 24.94 -18.80 20.02
C ASP A 495 24.87 -17.26 19.89
N LYS A 496 24.90 -16.55 21.03
CA LYS A 496 24.73 -15.09 21.11
C LYS A 496 26.05 -14.38 21.38
N LYS A 497 27.15 -15.11 21.52
CA LYS A 497 28.42 -14.58 22.02
C LYS A 497 28.96 -13.46 21.13
N GLN A 498 29.07 -13.70 19.82
CA GLN A 498 29.59 -12.72 18.87
C GLN A 498 28.72 -11.46 18.82
N ALA A 499 27.39 -11.62 18.89
CA ALA A 499 26.46 -10.50 18.93
C ALA A 499 26.64 -9.66 20.20
N LEU A 500 26.80 -10.31 21.36
CA LEU A 500 27.04 -9.62 22.62
C LEU A 500 28.42 -8.94 22.66
N GLU A 501 29.45 -9.55 22.07
CA GLU A 501 30.78 -8.95 21.93
C GLU A 501 30.74 -7.70 21.03
N ALA A 502 30.06 -7.77 19.88
CA ALA A 502 29.89 -6.63 18.97
C ALA A 502 29.07 -5.48 19.58
N ILE A 503 28.03 -5.80 20.36
CA ILE A 503 27.28 -4.80 21.14
C ILE A 503 28.17 -4.19 22.22
N ALA A 504 29.01 -4.99 22.88
CA ALA A 504 29.94 -4.49 23.89
C ALA A 504 30.98 -3.55 23.27
N GLU A 505 31.46 -3.84 22.07
CA GLU A 505 32.34 -2.96 21.29
C GLU A 505 31.62 -1.67 20.87
N SER A 506 30.37 -1.75 20.42
CA SER A 506 29.53 -0.57 20.14
C SER A 506 29.26 0.27 21.41
N ALA A 507 29.33 -0.34 22.59
CA ALA A 507 29.23 0.31 23.89
C ALA A 507 30.57 0.82 24.43
N SER A 508 31.66 0.62 23.67
CA SER A 508 32.99 1.12 24.00
C SER A 508 33.15 2.55 23.49
N GLY A 509 34.09 3.29 24.08
CA GLY A 509 34.27 4.73 23.81
C GLY A 509 33.97 5.60 25.03
N ASP A 510 34.27 6.90 24.93
CA ASP A 510 33.96 7.86 25.98
C ASP A 510 32.51 8.37 25.80
N PRO A 511 31.60 8.14 26.77
CA PRO A 511 30.26 8.68 26.71
C PRO A 511 30.18 10.21 26.73
N SER A 512 31.30 10.89 26.97
CA SER A 512 31.43 12.35 26.97
C SER A 512 31.90 12.89 25.61
N GLU A 513 32.32 12.02 24.69
CA GLU A 513 32.76 12.40 23.36
C GLU A 513 31.56 12.90 22.54
N GLU A 514 31.77 14.01 21.85
CA GLU A 514 30.78 14.59 20.93
C GLU A 514 31.11 14.15 19.50
N PRO A 515 30.10 13.79 18.69
CA PRO A 515 30.32 13.44 17.29
C PRO A 515 30.90 14.63 16.52
N SER A 516 31.68 14.34 15.48
CA SER A 516 32.34 15.37 14.67
C SER A 516 31.31 16.17 13.87
N GLU A 517 31.55 17.48 13.67
CA GLU A 517 30.69 18.31 12.82
C GLU A 517 30.69 17.86 11.34
N ASP A 518 31.74 17.15 10.92
CA ASP A 518 31.88 16.61 9.56
C ASP A 518 31.20 15.24 9.36
N ASP A 519 30.64 14.64 10.42
CA ASP A 519 29.99 13.33 10.32
C ASP A 519 28.68 13.42 9.54
N LEU A 520 28.57 12.63 8.46
CA LEU A 520 27.35 12.55 7.64
C LEU A 520 26.13 12.04 8.44
N GLN A 521 26.38 11.25 9.49
CA GLN A 521 25.38 10.79 10.45
C GLN A 521 26.00 10.83 11.85
N PRO A 522 25.94 11.98 12.55
CA PRO A 522 26.55 12.11 13.88
C PRO A 522 25.86 11.15 14.86
N GLN A 523 26.64 10.22 15.42
CA GLN A 523 26.16 9.24 16.39
C GLN A 523 26.67 9.60 17.78
N VAL A 524 25.76 9.74 18.74
CA VAL A 524 26.12 9.89 20.14
C VAL A 524 26.36 8.52 20.76
N HIS A 525 27.25 8.44 21.75
CA HIS A 525 27.52 7.21 22.47
C HIS A 525 26.23 6.53 22.98
N ILE A 526 26.13 5.21 22.86
CA ILE A 526 24.87 4.46 23.05
C ILE A 526 24.27 4.61 24.45
N SER A 527 25.12 4.83 25.48
CA SER A 527 24.66 5.07 26.84
C SER A 527 23.94 6.42 27.00
N ARG A 528 24.15 7.37 26.07
CA ARG A 528 23.47 8.67 26.07
C ARG A 528 22.08 8.61 25.49
N THR A 529 21.76 7.59 24.69
CA THR A 529 20.41 7.46 24.16
C THR A 529 19.50 6.73 25.16
N PRO A 530 18.24 7.18 25.35
CA PRO A 530 17.32 6.50 26.25
C PRO A 530 17.03 5.05 25.85
N HIS A 531 17.15 4.71 24.56
CA HIS A 531 16.90 3.36 24.03
C HIS A 531 18.14 2.47 24.18
N GLY A 532 19.34 2.98 23.90
CA GLY A 532 20.60 2.24 24.07
C GLY A 532 20.85 1.86 25.52
N GLY A 533 20.69 2.82 26.45
CA GLY A 533 20.80 2.54 27.89
C GLY A 533 19.79 1.50 28.39
N ARG A 534 18.55 1.51 27.87
CA ARG A 534 17.52 0.51 28.21
C ARG A 534 17.84 -0.87 27.66
N MET A 535 18.31 -0.95 26.41
CA MET A 535 18.73 -2.19 25.77
C MET A 535 19.87 -2.84 26.57
N LEU A 536 20.96 -2.10 26.79
CA LEU A 536 22.11 -2.55 27.57
C LEU A 536 21.69 -3.03 28.97
N LYS A 537 20.85 -2.26 29.68
CA LYS A 537 20.32 -2.66 30.98
C LYS A 537 19.58 -3.99 30.92
N SER A 538 18.70 -4.18 29.93
CA SER A 538 17.89 -5.39 29.78
C SER A 538 18.76 -6.62 29.47
N LEU A 539 19.79 -6.44 28.63
CA LEU A 539 20.76 -7.49 28.32
C LEU A 539 21.63 -7.85 29.55
N ILE A 540 22.14 -6.89 30.31
CA ILE A 540 22.94 -7.15 31.53
C ILE A 540 22.12 -7.89 32.58
N GLN A 541 20.84 -7.54 32.71
CA GLN A 541 19.90 -8.16 33.63
C GLN A 541 19.41 -9.53 33.13
N GLY A 542 19.67 -9.88 31.87
CA GLY A 542 19.23 -11.11 31.25
C GLY A 542 17.71 -11.24 31.18
N GLY A 543 16.96 -10.14 31.08
CA GLY A 543 15.50 -10.19 31.11
C GLY A 543 14.81 -8.83 30.94
N LYS A 544 13.52 -8.88 30.60
CA LYS A 544 12.67 -7.68 30.47
C LYS A 544 11.96 -7.37 31.78
N TYR A 545 11.81 -6.09 32.09
CA TYR A 545 11.01 -5.66 33.24
C TYR A 545 9.53 -5.74 32.91
N ASP A 546 8.78 -6.54 33.66
CA ASP A 546 7.34 -6.60 33.56
C ASP A 546 6.69 -5.67 34.59
N LYS A 547 5.91 -4.72 34.11
CA LYS A 547 5.24 -3.73 34.97
C LYS A 547 4.13 -4.32 35.83
N ALA A 548 3.42 -5.34 35.34
CA ALA A 548 2.32 -5.96 36.07
C ALA A 548 2.85 -6.87 37.19
N ALA A 549 3.94 -7.61 36.92
CA ALA A 549 4.62 -8.45 37.89
C ALA A 549 5.56 -7.66 38.82
N GLY A 550 5.88 -6.41 38.48
CA GLY A 550 6.79 -5.55 39.26
C GLY A 550 8.23 -6.08 39.34
N LYS A 551 8.61 -7.01 38.46
CA LYS A 551 9.90 -7.71 38.50
C LYS A 551 10.44 -7.95 37.10
N ILE A 552 11.73 -8.28 37.04
CA ILE A 552 12.38 -8.72 35.81
C ILE A 552 11.99 -10.17 35.57
N ILE A 553 11.53 -10.46 34.35
CA ILE A 553 11.30 -11.82 33.86
C ILE A 553 12.59 -12.22 33.15
N PRO A 554 13.36 -13.18 33.70
CA PRO A 554 14.57 -13.68 33.05
C PRO A 554 14.25 -14.30 31.69
N ALA A 555 15.19 -14.18 30.76
CA ALA A 555 15.20 -14.94 29.53
C ALA A 555 15.26 -16.44 29.85
N ASP A 556 14.57 -17.24 29.04
CA ASP A 556 14.62 -18.69 29.06
C ASP A 556 14.98 -19.21 27.65
N PRO A 557 16.15 -19.82 27.45
CA PRO A 557 17.22 -20.03 28.44
C PRO A 557 17.89 -18.72 28.90
N PRO A 558 18.50 -18.68 30.10
CA PRO A 558 19.19 -17.51 30.61
C PRO A 558 20.26 -16.98 29.64
N LEU A 559 20.44 -15.66 29.62
CA LEU A 559 21.51 -15.01 28.83
C LEU A 559 22.85 -15.15 29.57
N ASP A 560 23.41 -16.35 29.58
CA ASP A 560 24.62 -16.71 30.35
C ASP A 560 25.88 -15.95 29.87
N GLU A 561 25.86 -15.38 28.66
CA GLU A 561 27.02 -14.76 27.99
C GLU A 561 27.11 -13.24 28.16
N ALA A 562 26.28 -12.63 29.02
CA ALA A 562 26.32 -11.18 29.28
C ALA A 562 27.61 -10.69 29.96
N ASP A 563 28.52 -11.60 30.32
CA ASP A 563 29.80 -11.29 30.99
C ASP A 563 30.75 -10.47 30.12
N ALA A 564 30.76 -10.67 28.80
CA ALA A 564 31.55 -9.84 27.88
C ALA A 564 31.08 -8.38 27.93
N LEU A 565 29.76 -8.17 27.89
CA LEU A 565 29.14 -6.85 27.99
C LEU A 565 29.44 -6.19 29.34
N LYS A 566 29.26 -6.93 30.45
CA LYS A 566 29.62 -6.44 31.80
C LYS A 566 31.10 -6.09 31.91
N LYS A 567 31.99 -6.91 31.34
CA LYS A 567 33.45 -6.68 31.37
C LYS A 567 33.83 -5.39 30.65
N THR A 568 33.30 -5.15 29.45
CA THR A 568 33.59 -3.92 28.70
C THR A 568 33.04 -2.68 29.40
N LEU A 569 31.81 -2.75 29.91
CA LEU A 569 31.24 -1.64 30.68
C LEU A 569 32.00 -1.38 31.99
N LYS A 570 32.51 -2.42 32.67
CA LYS A 570 33.38 -2.26 33.85
C LYS A 570 34.72 -1.60 33.53
N LYS A 571 35.32 -1.88 32.37
CA LYS A 571 36.54 -1.20 31.92
C LYS A 571 36.30 0.31 31.73
N ASN A 572 35.12 0.68 31.25
CA ASN A 572 34.72 2.07 31.03
C ASN A 572 34.00 2.70 32.23
N LYS A 573 34.03 2.06 33.42
CA LYS A 573 33.28 2.50 34.61
C LYS A 573 33.56 3.96 34.99
N LYS A 574 34.83 4.39 34.95
CA LYS A 574 35.21 5.77 35.26
C LYS A 574 34.61 6.79 34.28
N ALA A 575 34.56 6.44 32.99
CA ALA A 575 33.95 7.29 31.96
C ALA A 575 32.42 7.35 32.13
N LEU A 576 31.79 6.22 32.50
CA LEU A 576 30.37 6.17 32.84
C LEU A 576 30.05 6.98 34.12
N GLU A 577 30.90 6.93 35.15
CA GLU A 577 30.76 7.72 36.40
C GLU A 577 30.89 9.21 36.10
N LYS A 578 31.86 9.60 35.28
CA LYS A 578 32.04 10.96 34.80
C LYS A 578 30.81 11.45 34.04
N ALA A 579 30.37 10.71 33.02
CA ALA A 579 29.20 11.06 32.22
C ALA A 579 27.90 11.07 33.03
N ALA A 580 27.78 10.23 34.07
CA ALA A 580 26.65 10.23 34.98
C ALA A 580 26.60 11.46 35.88
N ALA A 581 27.74 12.04 36.25
CA ALA A 581 27.83 13.18 37.18
C ALA A 581 27.90 14.54 36.47
N GLU A 582 28.60 14.61 35.33
CA GLU A 582 28.82 15.85 34.59
C GLU A 582 27.60 16.23 33.74
N GLU A 583 27.33 17.52 33.65
CA GLU A 583 26.23 18.08 32.87
C GLU A 583 26.44 17.82 31.37
N THR A 584 25.42 17.30 30.67
CA THR A 584 25.52 17.05 29.23
C THR A 584 25.53 18.36 28.44
N ALA A 585 26.06 18.36 27.21
CA ALA A 585 26.05 19.55 26.35
C ALA A 585 24.63 20.15 26.17
N GLU A 586 23.61 19.30 26.02
CA GLU A 586 22.20 19.72 25.96
C GLU A 586 21.71 20.34 27.28
N GLN A 587 22.09 19.76 28.42
CA GLN A 587 21.73 20.30 29.74
C GLN A 587 22.41 21.65 29.99
N LYS A 588 23.70 21.77 29.62
CA LYS A 588 24.48 22.99 29.70
C LYS A 588 23.91 24.08 28.80
N ALA A 589 23.60 23.76 27.53
CA ALA A 589 22.95 24.68 26.60
C ALA A 589 21.57 25.12 27.10
N ALA A 590 20.78 24.21 27.69
CA ALA A 590 19.49 24.55 28.28
C ALA A 590 19.62 25.43 29.53
N ARG A 591 20.67 25.25 30.35
CA ARG A 591 20.98 26.11 31.49
C ARG A 591 21.40 27.49 31.01
N GLU A 592 22.35 27.57 30.09
CA GLU A 592 22.84 28.83 29.51
C GLU A 592 21.71 29.60 28.80
N ALA A 593 20.83 28.93 28.06
CA ALA A 593 19.64 29.54 27.46
C ALA A 593 18.63 30.05 28.49
N HIS A 594 18.48 29.34 29.62
CA HIS A 594 17.61 29.77 30.72
C HIS A 594 18.22 30.94 31.51
N GLU A 595 19.55 31.01 31.63
CA GLU A 595 20.28 32.11 32.26
C GLU A 595 20.33 33.36 31.38
N ALA A 596 20.36 33.19 30.04
CA ALA A 596 20.32 34.27 29.06
C ALA A 596 18.91 34.83 28.79
N ALA A 597 17.84 34.16 29.25
CA ALA A 597 16.47 34.66 29.09
C ALA A 597 16.22 35.90 29.98
N PRO A 598 15.60 36.98 29.44
CA PRO A 598 15.35 38.20 30.21
C PRO A 598 14.45 37.88 31.41
N LYS A 599 14.83 38.38 32.60
CA LYS A 599 14.10 38.18 33.87
C LYS A 599 12.75 38.93 33.87
N GLY A 600 11.80 38.47 33.05
CA GLY A 600 10.42 38.94 32.97
C GLY A 600 9.45 37.95 33.58
N GLY A 601 9.14 38.15 34.87
CA GLY A 601 8.07 37.56 35.69
C GLY A 601 7.24 36.36 35.18
N LYS A 602 7.44 35.21 35.84
CA LYS A 602 6.34 34.42 36.46
C LYS A 602 6.91 33.44 37.48
N LYS A 603 6.63 33.67 38.76
CA LYS A 603 6.88 32.70 39.85
C LYS A 603 6.02 31.45 39.62
N GLY A 604 6.62 30.42 39.03
CA GLY A 604 6.04 29.09 38.89
C GLY A 604 6.87 28.06 39.67
N LYS A 605 6.26 27.50 40.72
CA LYS A 605 6.56 26.23 41.43
C LYS A 605 7.99 25.68 41.36
N LYS A 606 8.65 25.60 42.54
CA LYS A 606 9.89 24.84 42.82
C LYS A 606 9.85 23.46 42.13
N LYS A 607 10.46 23.33 40.95
CA LYS A 607 10.75 22.03 40.32
C LYS A 607 11.95 21.48 41.08
N GLY A 608 11.83 20.27 41.63
CA GLY A 608 12.97 19.57 42.24
C GLY A 608 14.15 19.51 41.27
N ASP A 609 15.37 19.39 41.82
CA ASP A 609 16.62 19.35 41.05
C ASP A 609 16.44 18.43 39.83
N LYS A 610 16.54 19.02 38.64
CA LYS A 610 16.57 18.23 37.41
C LYS A 610 17.78 17.30 37.51
N PRO A 611 17.64 16.00 37.24
CA PRO A 611 18.75 15.08 37.32
C PRO A 611 19.87 15.55 36.38
N VAL A 612 21.02 15.93 36.95
CA VAL A 612 22.21 16.36 36.21
C VAL A 612 22.96 15.13 35.68
N GLY A 613 23.46 15.22 34.46
CA GLY A 613 24.25 14.20 33.80
C GLY A 613 23.45 13.08 33.14
N ASN A 614 24.19 12.11 32.63
CA ASN A 614 23.70 11.11 31.68
C ASN A 614 22.86 10.02 32.36
N ALA A 615 21.55 10.00 32.10
CA ALA A 615 20.62 9.07 32.73
C ALA A 615 20.88 7.60 32.36
N GLY A 616 21.30 7.30 31.12
CA GLY A 616 21.61 5.93 30.71
C GLY A 616 22.88 5.41 31.40
N SER A 617 23.91 6.24 31.54
CA SER A 617 25.13 5.89 32.27
C SER A 617 24.84 5.63 33.76
N LYS A 618 23.97 6.44 34.40
CA LYS A 618 23.46 6.15 35.75
C LYS A 618 22.77 4.79 35.85
N LEU A 619 21.85 4.52 34.92
CA LEU A 619 21.10 3.26 34.86
C LEU A 619 22.01 2.03 34.69
N LEU A 620 23.12 2.18 33.97
CA LEU A 620 24.10 1.12 33.78
C LEU A 620 24.95 0.90 35.03
N LEU A 621 25.42 1.97 35.66
CA LEU A 621 26.22 1.89 36.90
C LEU A 621 25.45 1.23 38.05
N GLU A 622 24.13 1.40 38.13
CA GLU A 622 23.27 0.69 39.09
C GLU A 622 23.27 -0.85 38.90
N LYS A 623 23.77 -1.36 37.77
CA LYS A 623 23.69 -2.77 37.37
C LYS A 623 25.04 -3.44 37.12
N LEU A 624 26.14 -2.70 37.20
CA LEU A 624 27.52 -3.20 37.11
C LEU A 624 28.11 -3.48 38.49
#